data_AF-A0A7V9AHH4-F1
#
_entry.id   AF-A0A7V9AHH4-F1
#
_cell.length_a   1.000
_cell.length_b   1.000
_cell.length_c   1.000
_cell.angle_alpha   90.00
_cell.angle_beta   90.00
_cell.angle_gamma   90.00
#
_symmetry.space_group_name_H-M   'P 1'
#
loop_
_entity.id
_entity.type
_entity.pdbx_description
1 polymer ?
#
loop_
_entity_poly.entity_id
_entity_poly.type
_entity_poly.pdbx_seq_one_letter_code
_entity_poly.pdbx_strand_id
1 'polypeptide(L)'
;RPGLYLLSHMVVMPLIFGYVTALDWLVAGAAPSPYLAAFLAVAFCNGLLIEVGRKIRAPTREREGVESYSRAWGRGTATVVWLAALLGAAASAWLAALGTGSATLAGALLLVLLPVAALPALRFLRGATPASAAHLELASGLWTLAVYLLLGAAPLFTS
;
A
#
# COMPACT_ATOMS: atom_id res chain seq x y z
N ARG A 1 7.23 21.14 2.25
CA ARG A 1 8.05 20.04 1.68
C ARG A 1 7.13 18.83 1.47
N PRO A 2 6.94 18.34 0.23
CA PRO A 2 5.91 17.34 -0.11
C PRO A 2 5.99 16.03 0.69
N GLY A 3 7.20 15.63 1.16
CA GLY A 3 7.39 14.42 1.97
C GLY A 3 6.90 14.53 3.41
N LEU A 4 7.01 15.70 4.05
CA LEU A 4 6.48 15.90 5.41
C LEU A 4 4.95 15.91 5.42
N TYR A 5 4.33 16.55 4.42
CA TYR A 5 2.88 16.52 4.24
C TYR A 5 2.38 15.09 3.98
N LEU A 6 3.06 14.33 3.13
CA LEU A 6 2.75 12.92 2.87
C LEU A 6 2.78 12.09 4.16
N LEU A 7 3.85 12.23 4.94
CA LEU A 7 4.03 11.47 6.18
C LEU A 7 2.94 11.82 7.21
N SER A 8 2.69 13.11 7.43
CA SER A 8 1.64 13.57 8.35
C SER A 8 0.25 13.08 7.94
N HIS A 9 -0.05 13.08 6.63
CA HIS A 9 -1.34 12.63 6.13
C HIS A 9 -1.49 11.10 6.21
N MET A 10 -0.42 10.34 6.01
CA MET A 10 -0.50 8.87 6.02
C MET A 10 -0.53 8.27 7.42
N VAL A 11 -0.06 8.98 8.46
CA VAL A 11 -0.11 8.50 9.86
C VAL A 11 -1.54 8.47 10.41
N VAL A 12 -2.47 9.26 9.86
CA VAL A 12 -3.86 9.26 10.34
C VAL A 12 -4.55 7.89 10.13
N MET A 13 -4.23 7.19 9.05
CA MET A 13 -4.82 5.89 8.72
C MET A 13 -4.48 4.82 9.76
N PRO A 14 -3.21 4.50 10.06
CA PRO A 14 -2.89 3.52 11.11
C PRO A 14 -3.39 3.95 12.50
N LEU A 15 -3.52 5.25 12.79
CA LEU A 15 -4.14 5.69 14.04
C LEU A 15 -5.63 5.35 14.11
N ILE A 16 -6.38 5.60 13.04
CA ILE A 16 -7.81 5.21 12.94
C ILE A 16 -7.96 3.69 13.03
N PHE A 17 -7.17 2.93 12.27
CA PHE A 17 -7.21 1.46 12.31
C PHE A 17 -6.81 0.92 13.71
N GLY A 18 -5.82 1.53 14.36
CA GLY A 18 -5.43 1.19 15.72
C GLY A 18 -6.55 1.46 16.73
N TYR A 19 -7.22 2.62 16.63
CA TYR A 19 -8.36 2.94 17.46
C TYR A 19 -9.54 1.98 17.26
N VAL A 20 -9.93 1.73 16.00
CA VAL A 20 -11.07 0.84 15.68
C VAL A 20 -10.81 -0.57 16.17
N THR A 21 -9.63 -1.10 15.92
CA THR A 21 -9.28 -2.46 16.37
C THR A 21 -9.13 -2.52 17.89
N ALA A 22 -8.72 -1.43 18.55
CA ALA A 22 -8.67 -1.37 20.01
C ALA A 22 -10.01 -1.53 20.69
N LEU A 23 -11.10 -1.09 20.06
CA LEU A 23 -12.43 -1.31 20.60
C LEU A 23 -12.73 -2.81 20.76
N ASP A 24 -12.24 -3.67 19.86
CA ASP A 24 -12.48 -5.11 19.91
C ASP A 24 -11.80 -5.77 21.12
N TRP A 25 -10.47 -5.66 21.23
CA TRP A 25 -9.77 -6.32 22.34
C TRP A 25 -10.00 -5.65 23.70
N LEU A 26 -10.23 -4.33 23.75
CA LEU A 26 -10.58 -3.68 25.02
C LEU A 26 -11.95 -4.13 25.55
N VAL A 27 -12.95 -4.26 24.68
CA VAL A 27 -14.28 -4.79 25.06
C VAL A 27 -14.18 -6.26 25.48
N ALA A 28 -13.33 -7.05 24.82
CA ALA A 28 -13.08 -8.44 25.18
C ALA A 28 -12.20 -8.62 26.45
N GLY A 29 -11.67 -7.53 27.04
CA GLY A 29 -10.72 -7.60 28.15
C GLY A 29 -9.39 -8.28 27.78
N ALA A 30 -9.05 -8.28 26.49
CA ALA A 30 -7.88 -8.93 25.92
C ALA A 30 -6.74 -7.93 25.65
N ALA A 31 -5.53 -8.48 25.47
CA ALA A 31 -4.38 -7.72 25.00
C ALA A 31 -4.41 -7.57 23.47
N PRO A 32 -3.77 -6.54 22.90
CA PRO A 32 -3.64 -6.40 21.45
C PRO A 32 -2.88 -7.59 20.85
N SER A 33 -3.23 -7.95 19.61
CA SER A 33 -2.50 -8.98 18.86
C SER A 33 -1.02 -8.59 18.67
N PRO A 34 -0.07 -9.53 18.80
CA PRO A 34 1.34 -9.25 18.49
C PRO A 34 1.56 -8.84 17.03
N TYR A 35 0.59 -9.13 16.14
CA TYR A 35 0.63 -8.77 14.73
C TYR A 35 -0.08 -7.44 14.41
N LEU A 36 -0.58 -6.72 15.43
CA LEU A 36 -1.23 -5.41 15.25
C LEU A 36 -0.31 -4.43 14.52
N ALA A 37 0.97 -4.36 14.89
CA ALA A 37 1.92 -3.45 14.25
C ALA A 37 2.08 -3.75 12.75
N ALA A 38 2.06 -5.03 12.36
CA ALA A 38 2.08 -5.43 10.95
C ALA A 38 0.81 -4.99 10.22
N PHE A 39 -0.36 -5.14 10.83
CA PHE A 39 -1.61 -4.65 10.27
C PHE A 39 -1.66 -3.12 10.11
N LEU A 40 -1.14 -2.37 11.08
CA LEU A 40 -1.01 -0.91 10.96
C LEU A 40 -0.01 -0.51 9.86
N ALA A 41 1.08 -1.27 9.71
CA ALA A 41 2.03 -1.08 8.62
C ALA A 41 1.39 -1.35 7.24
N VAL A 42 0.49 -2.33 7.11
CA VAL A 42 -0.31 -2.53 5.89
C VAL A 42 -1.10 -1.27 5.55
N ALA A 43 -1.81 -0.69 6.51
CA ALA A 43 -2.61 0.52 6.28
C ALA A 43 -1.74 1.70 5.84
N PHE A 44 -0.60 1.90 6.51
CA PHE A 44 0.35 2.95 6.17
C PHE A 44 0.96 2.78 4.77
N CYS A 45 1.47 1.59 4.45
CA CYS A 45 2.10 1.31 3.16
C CYS A 45 1.10 1.37 2.00
N ASN A 46 -0.13 0.88 2.17
CA ASN A 46 -1.19 1.02 1.16
C ASN A 46 -1.58 2.50 0.96
N GLY A 47 -1.65 3.28 2.03
CA GLY A 47 -1.86 4.73 1.93
C GLY A 47 -0.77 5.40 1.09
N LEU A 48 0.50 5.11 1.39
CA LEU A 48 1.63 5.61 0.61
C LEU A 48 1.54 5.18 -0.85
N LEU A 49 1.22 3.90 -1.10
CA LEU A 49 1.09 3.36 -2.45
C LEU A 49 0.05 4.14 -3.28
N ILE A 50 -1.15 4.37 -2.72
CA ILE A 50 -2.23 5.11 -3.38
C ILE A 50 -1.84 6.57 -3.60
N GLU A 51 -1.36 7.26 -2.56
CA GLU A 51 -1.07 8.69 -2.65
C GLU A 51 0.11 8.98 -3.58
N VAL A 52 1.14 8.14 -3.56
CA VAL A 52 2.27 8.26 -4.49
C VAL A 52 1.83 7.89 -5.91
N GLY A 53 1.08 6.80 -6.09
CA GLY A 53 0.62 6.33 -7.40
C GLY A 53 -0.20 7.38 -8.15
N ARG A 54 -1.16 8.03 -7.46
CA ARG A 54 -1.99 9.12 -8.00
C ARG A 54 -1.19 10.38 -8.38
N LYS A 55 -0.01 10.57 -7.78
CA LYS A 55 0.86 11.74 -7.96
C LYS A 55 2.09 11.48 -8.83
N ILE A 56 2.26 10.28 -9.36
CA ILE A 56 3.21 10.01 -10.44
C ILE A 56 2.55 10.41 -11.76
N ARG A 57 3.19 11.31 -12.51
CA ARG A 57 2.68 11.79 -13.79
C ARG A 57 3.69 11.58 -14.91
N ALA A 58 3.16 11.34 -16.11
CA ALA A 58 3.97 11.40 -17.33
C ALA A 58 4.39 12.84 -17.62
N PRO A 59 5.57 13.08 -18.25
CA PRO A 59 6.07 14.42 -18.54
C PRO A 59 5.06 15.32 -19.26
N THR A 60 4.29 14.77 -20.20
CA THR A 60 3.28 15.48 -20.99
C THR A 60 2.01 15.84 -20.21
N ARG A 61 1.86 15.34 -18.97
CA ARG A 61 0.71 15.56 -18.08
C ARG A 61 1.08 16.37 -16.83
N GLU A 62 2.34 16.81 -16.73
CA GLU A 62 2.74 17.75 -15.70
C GLU A 62 2.03 19.10 -15.92
N ARG A 63 1.61 19.75 -14.83
CA ARG A 63 0.89 21.04 -14.87
C ARG A 63 1.65 22.04 -14.02
N GLU A 64 1.71 23.29 -14.47
CA GLU A 64 2.20 24.38 -13.64
C GLU A 64 1.27 24.61 -12.44
N GLY A 65 1.86 24.88 -11.27
CA GLY A 65 1.12 25.09 -10.02
C GLY A 65 0.56 23.84 -9.34
N VAL A 66 0.60 22.66 -9.96
CA VAL A 66 0.13 21.40 -9.35
C VAL A 66 1.32 20.57 -8.86
N GLU A 67 1.37 20.28 -7.55
CA GLU A 67 2.42 19.41 -6.99
C GLU A 67 2.23 17.95 -7.42
N SER A 68 3.27 17.38 -8.03
CA SER A 68 3.41 15.95 -8.34
C SER A 68 4.74 15.44 -7.78
N TYR A 69 4.79 14.15 -7.40
CA TYR A 69 6.03 13.56 -6.90
C TYR A 69 7.03 13.28 -8.01
N SER A 70 6.56 13.01 -9.23
CA SER A 70 7.42 12.90 -10.42
C SER A 70 8.15 14.19 -10.75
N ARG A 71 7.54 15.37 -10.48
CA ARG A 71 8.19 16.68 -10.61
C ARG A 71 9.07 17.01 -9.41
N ALA A 72 8.60 16.74 -8.18
CA ALA A 72 9.32 17.12 -6.97
C ALA A 72 10.55 16.24 -6.66
N TRP A 73 10.49 14.95 -6.94
CA TRP A 73 11.54 13.97 -6.61
C TRP A 73 12.23 13.37 -7.85
N GLY A 74 11.69 13.66 -9.03
CA GLY A 74 12.07 12.98 -10.26
C GLY A 74 11.29 11.67 -10.45
N ARG A 75 11.06 11.32 -11.72
CA ARG A 75 10.28 10.13 -12.12
C ARG A 75 10.84 8.82 -11.54
N GLY A 76 12.15 8.64 -11.60
CA GLY A 76 12.82 7.43 -11.09
C GLY A 76 12.58 7.27 -9.60
N THR A 77 12.93 8.29 -8.82
CA THR A 77 12.77 8.30 -7.36
C THR A 77 11.32 8.09 -6.93
N ALA A 78 10.36 8.79 -7.54
CA ALA A 78 8.95 8.64 -7.20
C ALA A 78 8.46 7.20 -7.46
N THR A 79 8.92 6.58 -8.56
CA THR A 79 8.55 5.19 -8.89
C THR A 79 9.23 4.18 -7.95
N VAL A 80 10.48 4.44 -7.52
CA VAL A 80 11.17 3.62 -6.52
C VAL A 80 10.48 3.70 -5.16
N VAL A 81 10.06 4.89 -4.72
CA VAL A 81 9.27 5.07 -3.49
C VAL A 81 7.95 4.30 -3.57
N TRP A 82 7.27 4.33 -4.73
CA TRP A 82 6.06 3.54 -4.96
C TRP A 82 6.32 2.03 -4.86
N LEU A 83 7.40 1.53 -5.47
CA LEU A 83 7.81 0.11 -5.38
C LEU A 83 8.17 -0.28 -3.95
N ALA A 84 8.84 0.59 -3.19
CA ALA A 84 9.15 0.36 -1.79
C ALA A 84 7.88 0.28 -0.94
N ALA A 85 6.89 1.15 -1.19
CA ALA A 85 5.59 1.08 -0.53
C ALA A 85 4.86 -0.24 -0.86
N LEU A 86 4.92 -0.69 -2.11
CA LEU A 86 4.32 -1.95 -2.55
C LEU A 86 4.94 -3.15 -1.82
N LEU A 87 6.27 -3.22 -1.76
CA LEU A 87 7.01 -4.26 -1.05
C LEU A 87 6.73 -4.22 0.46
N GLY A 88 6.71 -3.03 1.05
CA GLY A 88 6.36 -2.83 2.45
C GLY A 88 4.94 -3.31 2.78
N ALA A 89 3.97 -3.01 1.90
CA ALA A 89 2.60 -3.49 2.04
C ALA A 89 2.53 -5.02 1.96
N ALA A 90 3.25 -5.65 1.03
CA ALA A 90 3.28 -7.11 0.87
C ALA A 90 3.89 -7.81 2.09
N ALA A 91 5.04 -7.34 2.55
CA ALA A 91 5.72 -7.90 3.73
C ALA A 91 4.86 -7.75 4.98
N SER A 92 4.27 -6.56 5.18
CA SER A 92 3.38 -6.28 6.31
C SER A 92 2.10 -7.13 6.26
N ALA A 93 1.54 -7.36 5.06
CA ALA A 93 0.35 -8.19 4.89
C ALA A 93 0.64 -9.65 5.21
N TRP A 94 1.76 -10.19 4.75
CA TRP A 94 2.15 -11.55 5.11
C TRP A 94 2.38 -11.71 6.62
N LEU A 95 3.05 -10.75 7.26
CA LEU A 95 3.23 -10.74 8.71
C LEU A 95 1.90 -10.64 9.46
N ALA A 96 0.95 -9.81 9.00
CA ALA A 96 -0.38 -9.71 9.59
C ALA A 96 -1.17 -11.02 9.47
N ALA A 97 -1.04 -11.72 8.33
CA ALA A 97 -1.70 -13.01 8.08
C ALA A 97 -1.20 -14.15 8.99
N LEU A 98 -0.02 -14.02 9.62
CA LEU A 98 0.40 -14.94 10.68
C LEU A 98 -0.54 -14.87 11.89
N GLY A 99 -1.10 -13.69 12.17
CA GLY A 99 -2.05 -13.49 13.27
C GLY A 99 -3.43 -14.11 13.07
N THR A 100 -3.77 -14.48 11.83
CA THR A 100 -5.06 -15.10 11.49
C THR A 100 -4.92 -16.57 11.07
N GLY A 101 -3.71 -17.13 11.10
CA GLY A 101 -3.44 -18.49 10.60
C GLY A 101 -3.47 -18.63 9.07
N SER A 102 -3.64 -17.54 8.33
CA SER A 102 -3.80 -17.56 6.87
C SER A 102 -2.50 -17.31 6.10
N ALA A 103 -1.34 -17.35 6.76
CA ALA A 103 -0.05 -16.95 6.20
C ALA A 103 0.37 -17.71 4.93
N THR A 104 0.04 -19.01 4.83
CA THR A 104 0.36 -19.82 3.64
C THR A 104 -0.44 -19.35 2.41
N LEU A 105 -1.75 -19.18 2.57
CA LEU A 105 -2.62 -18.67 1.51
C LEU A 105 -2.24 -17.22 1.13
N ALA A 106 -1.98 -16.38 2.14
CA ALA A 106 -1.52 -15.02 1.93
C ALA A 106 -0.19 -14.98 1.18
N GLY A 107 0.78 -15.80 1.57
CA GLY A 107 2.07 -15.90 0.89
C GLY A 107 1.92 -16.33 -0.58
N ALA A 108 1.11 -17.36 -0.85
CA ALA A 108 0.87 -17.83 -2.21
C ALA A 108 0.23 -16.76 -3.11
N LEU A 109 -0.79 -16.06 -2.59
CA LEU A 109 -1.46 -14.99 -3.35
C LEU A 109 -0.55 -13.78 -3.53
N LEU A 110 0.18 -13.35 -2.50
CA LEU A 110 1.10 -12.22 -2.58
C LEU A 110 2.25 -12.49 -3.56
N LEU A 111 2.75 -13.74 -3.65
CA LEU A 111 3.77 -14.13 -4.63
C LEU A 111 3.30 -13.91 -6.08
N VAL A 112 2.00 -14.02 -6.35
CA VAL A 112 1.42 -13.77 -7.69
C VAL A 112 1.03 -12.31 -7.86
N LEU A 113 0.38 -11.70 -6.87
CA LEU A 113 -0.13 -10.34 -6.96
C LEU A 113 0.99 -9.29 -7.02
N LEU A 114 2.07 -9.49 -6.26
CA LEU A 114 3.18 -8.55 -6.16
C LEU A 114 3.85 -8.27 -7.51
N PRO A 115 4.31 -9.28 -8.28
CA PRO A 115 4.91 -9.01 -9.58
C PRO A 115 3.90 -8.38 -10.55
N VAL A 116 2.63 -8.80 -10.54
CA VAL A 116 1.57 -8.22 -11.40
C VAL A 116 1.38 -6.73 -11.09
N ALA A 117 1.28 -6.37 -9.80
CA ALA A 117 1.17 -4.99 -9.36
C ALA A 117 2.42 -4.16 -9.66
N ALA A 118 3.61 -4.77 -9.68
CA ALA A 118 4.86 -4.07 -10.00
C ALA A 118 5.04 -3.78 -11.51
N LEU A 119 4.37 -4.52 -12.40
CA LEU A 119 4.54 -4.37 -13.86
C LEU A 119 4.31 -2.92 -14.38
N PRO A 120 3.28 -2.17 -13.97
CA PRO A 120 3.10 -0.77 -14.37
C PRO A 120 4.28 0.13 -14.00
N ALA A 121 4.87 -0.06 -12.82
CA ALA A 121 6.03 0.71 -12.38
C ALA A 121 7.25 0.45 -13.27
N LEU A 122 7.53 -0.81 -13.58
CA LEU A 122 8.63 -1.18 -14.49
C LEU A 122 8.41 -0.62 -15.90
N ARG A 123 7.16 -0.63 -16.40
CA ARG A 123 6.80 -0.01 -17.68
C ARG A 123 6.99 1.49 -17.64
N PHE A 124 6.60 2.16 -16.57
CA PHE A 124 6.75 3.61 -16.40
C PHE A 124 8.22 4.06 -16.33
N LEU A 125 9.08 3.26 -15.69
CA LEU A 125 10.54 3.50 -15.67
C LEU A 125 11.16 3.41 -17.06
N ARG A 126 10.73 2.44 -17.87
CA ARG A 126 11.20 2.25 -19.27
C ARG A 126 10.62 3.30 -20.22
N GLY A 127 9.38 3.74 -19.98
CA GLY A 127 8.69 4.75 -20.77
C GLY A 127 7.51 5.36 -20.02
N ALA A 128 7.63 6.63 -19.63
CA ALA A 128 6.53 7.34 -18.97
C ALA A 128 5.55 7.90 -19.98
N THR A 129 4.57 7.08 -20.31
CA THR A 129 3.40 7.49 -21.06
C THR A 129 2.27 7.82 -20.08
N PRO A 130 1.28 8.63 -20.49
CA PRO A 130 0.09 8.86 -19.67
C PRO A 130 -0.62 7.56 -19.27
N ALA A 131 -0.61 6.55 -20.15
CA ALA A 131 -1.19 5.24 -19.86
C ALA A 131 -0.42 4.49 -18.76
N SER A 132 0.93 4.48 -18.79
CA SER A 132 1.69 3.80 -17.74
C SER A 132 1.57 4.48 -16.36
N ALA A 133 1.37 5.81 -16.32
CA ALA A 133 1.02 6.53 -15.10
C ALA A 133 -0.38 6.14 -14.58
N ALA A 134 -1.39 6.08 -15.46
CA ALA A 134 -2.75 5.66 -15.07
C ALA A 134 -2.78 4.22 -14.54
N HIS A 135 -1.98 3.32 -15.12
CA HIS A 135 -1.87 1.95 -14.64
C HIS A 135 -1.23 1.83 -13.25
N LEU A 136 -0.35 2.76 -12.83
CA LEU A 136 0.20 2.82 -11.47
C LEU A 136 -0.90 3.17 -10.45
N GLU A 137 -1.73 4.16 -10.77
CA GLU A 137 -2.86 4.54 -9.93
C GLU A 137 -3.87 3.38 -9.80
N LEU A 138 -4.24 2.75 -10.93
CA LEU A 138 -5.13 1.59 -10.93
C LEU A 138 -4.55 0.42 -10.14
N ALA A 139 -3.26 0.10 -10.32
CA ALA A 139 -2.60 -0.96 -9.58
C ALA A 139 -2.58 -0.70 -8.08
N SER A 140 -2.44 0.56 -7.66
CA SER A 140 -2.49 0.93 -6.23
C SER A 140 -3.85 0.61 -5.60
N GLY A 141 -4.94 0.94 -6.32
CA GLY A 141 -6.30 0.63 -5.87
C GLY A 141 -6.59 -0.87 -5.84
N LEU A 142 -6.28 -1.59 -6.92
CA LEU A 142 -6.49 -3.04 -7.03
C LEU A 142 -5.67 -3.82 -5.99
N TRP A 143 -4.41 -3.43 -5.79
CA TRP A 143 -3.55 -4.02 -4.76
C TRP A 143 -4.15 -3.83 -3.36
N THR A 144 -4.55 -2.61 -3.02
CA THR A 144 -5.11 -2.28 -1.70
C THR A 144 -6.37 -3.09 -1.43
N LEU A 145 -7.28 -3.17 -2.41
CA LEU A 145 -8.49 -3.98 -2.32
C LEU A 145 -8.15 -5.47 -2.12
N ALA A 146 -7.24 -6.01 -2.93
CA ALA A 146 -6.86 -7.42 -2.85
C ALA A 146 -6.21 -7.78 -1.49
N VAL A 147 -5.36 -6.91 -0.95
CA VAL A 147 -4.72 -7.13 0.36
C VAL A 147 -5.73 -7.11 1.49
N TYR A 148 -6.68 -6.17 1.50
CA TYR A 148 -7.71 -6.15 2.55
C TYR A 148 -8.69 -7.31 2.44
N LEU A 149 -9.08 -7.73 1.23
CA LEU A 149 -9.87 -8.94 1.03
C LEU A 149 -9.11 -10.18 1.49
N LEU A 150 -7.81 -10.27 1.19
CA LEU A 150 -6.97 -11.34 1.67
C LEU A 150 -6.94 -11.38 3.20
N LEU A 151 -6.63 -10.27 3.87
CA LEU A 151 -6.53 -10.26 5.34
C LEU A 151 -7.88 -10.46 6.04
N GLY A 152 -8.97 -9.91 5.49
CA GLY A 152 -10.29 -9.99 6.09
C GLY A 152 -11.05 -11.28 5.77
N ALA A 153 -10.92 -11.81 4.56
CA ALA A 153 -11.70 -12.97 4.10
C ALA A 153 -10.91 -14.28 4.10
N ALA A 154 -9.57 -14.27 3.97
CA ALA A 154 -8.80 -15.52 4.01
C ALA A 154 -9.04 -16.35 5.28
N PRO A 155 -9.20 -15.76 6.49
CA PRO A 155 -9.48 -16.55 7.69
C PRO A 155 -10.70 -17.44 7.51
N LEU A 156 -11.76 -16.97 6.83
CA LEU A 156 -13.00 -17.72 6.60
C LEU A 156 -12.83 -19.03 5.80
N PHE A 157 -11.72 -19.17 5.08
CA PHE A 157 -11.41 -20.37 4.28
C PHE A 157 -10.26 -21.20 4.87
N THR A 158 -9.57 -20.69 5.88
CA THR A 158 -8.39 -21.34 6.50
C THR A 158 -8.58 -21.70 7.96
N SER A 159 -9.64 -21.21 8.62
CA SER A 159 -10.01 -21.51 10.01
C SER A 159 -10.94 -22.72 10.11
#